data_AF-A0A168JPA5-F1
#
_entry.id   AF-A0A168JPA5-F1
#
_cell.length_a   1.000
_cell.length_b   1.000
_cell.length_c   1.000
_cell.angle_alpha   90.00
_cell.angle_beta   90.00
_cell.angle_gamma   90.00
#
_symmetry.space_group_name_H-M   'P 1'
#
loop_
_entity.id
_entity.type
_entity.pdbx_description
1 polymer ?
#
loop_
_entity_poly.entity_id
_entity_poly.type
_entity_poly.pdbx_seq_one_letter_code
_entity_poly.pdbx_strand_id
1 'polypeptide(L)'
;MREPNLCFPSQSRAAVCITSALYDRRALDCTATLPLVNSLTHLAYLTSTSPRIREILCLDGGLEKLVRILSQTSSRSDRLTLWKWTLAFQSIVNVGVRGTEQIRTKVVDTGVIPFVLTILGNFTKSYEIINGKKEMKRGKHSNAQQVSFCLLMAEIP
;
A
#
# COMPACT_ATOMS: atom_id res chain seq x y z
N MET A 1 -27.52 -14.21 0.54
CA MET A 1 -27.00 -15.24 -0.38
C MET A 1 -25.49 -15.04 -0.47
N ARG A 2 -24.65 -15.99 -0.03
CA ARG A 2 -23.18 -15.90 -0.16
C ARG A 2 -22.85 -16.20 -1.61
N GLU A 3 -22.23 -15.28 -2.35
CA GLU A 3 -21.68 -15.62 -3.66
C GLU A 3 -20.58 -16.69 -3.46
N PRO A 4 -20.71 -17.89 -4.06
CA PRO A 4 -19.70 -18.92 -3.92
C PRO A 4 -18.44 -18.44 -4.64
N ASN A 5 -17.30 -18.44 -3.93
CA ASN A 5 -16.01 -18.31 -4.59
C ASN A 5 -15.94 -19.40 -5.67
N LEU A 6 -15.68 -19.00 -6.91
CA LEU A 6 -15.62 -19.92 -8.05
C LEU A 6 -14.64 -21.05 -7.72
N CYS A 7 -15.12 -22.30 -7.70
CA CYS A 7 -14.26 -23.46 -7.50
C CYS A 7 -13.49 -23.75 -8.80
N PHE A 8 -12.24 -24.22 -8.67
CA PHE A 8 -11.41 -24.57 -9.81
C PHE A 8 -11.12 -26.09 -9.79
N PRO A 9 -12.08 -26.91 -10.25
CA PRO A 9 -12.00 -28.37 -10.13
C PRO A 9 -10.84 -28.96 -10.93
N SER A 10 -10.41 -28.31 -12.01
CA SER A 10 -9.27 -28.75 -12.84
C SER A 10 -7.91 -28.70 -12.10
N GLN A 11 -7.78 -27.90 -11.03
CA GLN A 11 -6.60 -27.93 -10.15
C GLN A 11 -6.95 -28.37 -8.72
N SER A 12 -8.12 -28.98 -8.51
CA SER A 12 -8.60 -29.40 -7.18
C SER A 12 -8.53 -28.29 -6.12
N ARG A 13 -8.80 -27.03 -6.51
CA ARG A 13 -8.76 -25.88 -5.58
C ARG A 13 -10.16 -25.35 -5.28
N ALA A 14 -10.39 -25.08 -4.00
CA ALA A 14 -11.65 -24.56 -3.49
C ALA A 14 -11.96 -23.11 -3.94
N ALA A 15 -10.99 -22.40 -4.52
CA ALA A 15 -11.15 -21.06 -5.07
C ALA A 15 -10.17 -20.80 -6.23
N VAL A 16 -10.59 -20.04 -7.23
CA VAL A 16 -9.70 -19.46 -8.27
C VAL A 16 -8.71 -18.50 -7.61
N CYS A 17 -7.41 -18.79 -7.74
CA CYS A 17 -6.33 -17.99 -7.16
C CYS A 17 -5.22 -17.76 -8.19
N ILE A 18 -4.57 -16.60 -8.13
CA ILE A 18 -3.36 -16.32 -8.91
C ILE A 18 -2.20 -17.16 -8.36
N THR A 19 -1.37 -17.69 -9.24
CA THR A 19 -0.12 -18.39 -8.89
C THR A 19 1.07 -17.68 -9.52
N SER A 20 2.29 -18.09 -9.17
CA SER A 20 3.53 -17.56 -9.77
C SER A 20 3.67 -17.83 -11.28
N ALA A 21 2.84 -18.71 -11.86
CA ALA A 21 2.89 -19.06 -13.27
C ALA A 21 1.62 -18.66 -14.05
N LEU A 22 0.51 -18.39 -13.36
CA LEU A 22 -0.78 -18.15 -13.99
C LEU A 22 -1.49 -16.95 -13.37
N TYR A 23 -1.77 -15.97 -14.23
CA TYR A 23 -2.63 -14.83 -13.92
C TYR A 23 -4.05 -15.13 -14.37
N ASP A 24 -5.00 -15.08 -13.43
CA ASP A 24 -6.43 -15.09 -13.71
C ASP A 24 -7.08 -13.90 -12.98
N ARG A 25 -7.67 -12.99 -13.75
CA ARG A 25 -8.38 -11.81 -13.27
C ARG A 25 -9.45 -12.14 -12.23
N ARG A 26 -10.17 -13.25 -12.41
CA ARG A 26 -11.33 -13.62 -11.57
C ARG A 26 -10.93 -13.89 -10.13
N ALA A 27 -9.66 -14.23 -9.87
CA ALA A 27 -9.14 -14.38 -8.52
C ALA A 27 -9.20 -13.08 -7.70
N LEU A 28 -9.21 -11.91 -8.36
CA LEU A 28 -9.34 -10.61 -7.71
C LEU A 28 -10.76 -10.34 -7.18
N ASP A 29 -11.75 -11.11 -7.62
CA ASP A 29 -13.14 -11.04 -7.15
C ASP A 29 -13.42 -11.93 -5.93
N CYS A 30 -12.39 -12.56 -5.37
CA CYS A 30 -12.56 -13.42 -4.21
C CYS A 30 -12.95 -12.61 -2.96
N THR A 31 -14.08 -13.00 -2.34
CA THR A 31 -14.59 -12.36 -1.11
C THR A 31 -13.83 -12.80 0.15
N ALA A 32 -13.17 -13.95 0.08
CA ALA A 32 -12.42 -14.50 1.20
C ALA A 32 -11.04 -13.84 1.33
N THR A 33 -10.72 -13.39 2.56
CA THR A 33 -9.53 -12.61 2.87
C THR A 33 -8.21 -13.35 2.58
N LEU A 34 -8.11 -14.60 3.02
CA LEU A 34 -6.91 -15.44 2.86
C LEU A 34 -6.54 -15.71 1.38
N PRO A 35 -7.43 -16.27 0.55
CA PRO A 35 -7.11 -16.55 -0.86
C PRO A 35 -6.87 -15.28 -1.68
N LEU A 36 -7.54 -14.17 -1.34
CA LEU A 36 -7.27 -12.88 -1.98
C LEU A 36 -5.86 -12.38 -1.65
N VAL A 37 -5.44 -12.43 -0.38
CA VAL A 37 -4.07 -12.07 0.02
C VAL A 37 -3.04 -12.95 -0.71
N ASN A 38 -3.27 -14.27 -0.77
CA ASN A 38 -2.37 -15.17 -1.47
C ASN A 38 -2.25 -14.83 -2.96
N SER A 39 -3.39 -14.55 -3.61
CA SER A 39 -3.41 -14.15 -5.02
C SER A 39 -2.70 -12.82 -5.26
N LEU A 40 -2.90 -11.83 -4.38
CA LEU A 40 -2.21 -10.54 -4.44
C LEU A 40 -0.70 -10.67 -4.22
N THR A 41 -0.25 -11.58 -3.34
CA THR A 41 1.18 -11.87 -3.15
C THR A 41 1.82 -12.39 -4.44
N HIS A 42 1.20 -13.37 -5.09
CA HIS A 42 1.70 -13.87 -6.37
C HIS A 42 1.61 -12.82 -7.48
N LEU A 43 0.57 -11.99 -7.49
CA LEU A 43 0.43 -10.89 -8.44
C LEU A 43 1.53 -9.82 -8.26
N ALA A 44 1.87 -9.46 -7.03
CA ALA A 44 2.94 -8.51 -6.75
C ALA A 44 4.30 -9.01 -7.29
N TYR A 45 4.55 -10.33 -7.20
CA TYR A 45 5.72 -10.95 -7.82
C TYR A 45 5.65 -10.91 -9.36
N LEU A 46 4.54 -11.35 -9.95
CA LEU A 46 4.35 -11.39 -11.41
C LEU A 46 4.45 -10.01 -12.06
N THR A 47 3.88 -8.98 -11.43
CA THR A 47 3.96 -7.59 -11.93
C THR A 47 5.38 -7.04 -11.87
N SER A 48 6.22 -7.54 -10.97
CA SER A 48 7.64 -7.18 -10.89
C SER A 48 8.46 -7.86 -11.99
N THR A 49 8.24 -9.15 -12.23
CA THR A 49 9.09 -9.97 -13.11
C THR A 49 8.64 -9.99 -14.57
N SER A 50 7.34 -9.94 -14.85
CA SER A 50 6.80 -10.15 -16.20
C SER A 50 6.21 -8.86 -16.80
N PRO A 51 6.78 -8.32 -17.91
CA PRO A 51 6.17 -7.20 -18.64
C PRO A 51 4.82 -7.58 -19.26
N ARG A 52 4.68 -8.84 -19.71
CA ARG A 52 3.45 -9.32 -20.34
C ARG A 52 2.27 -9.29 -19.38
N ILE A 53 2.48 -9.65 -18.11
CA ILE A 53 1.42 -9.56 -17.10
C ILE A 53 1.02 -8.10 -16.84
N ARG A 54 1.97 -7.15 -16.85
CA ARG A 54 1.65 -5.72 -16.70
C ARG A 54 0.75 -5.21 -17.82
N GLU A 55 1.03 -5.60 -19.06
CA GLU A 55 0.18 -5.27 -20.22
C GLU A 55 -1.22 -5.88 -20.09
N ILE A 56 -1.29 -7.18 -19.80
CA ILE A 56 -2.57 -7.89 -19.65
C ILE A 56 -3.43 -7.23 -18.58
N LEU A 57 -2.84 -6.92 -17.42
CA LEU A 57 -3.52 -6.29 -16.28
C LEU A 57 -4.08 -4.88 -16.61
N CYS A 58 -3.47 -4.17 -17.56
CA CYS A 58 -3.98 -2.89 -18.05
C CYS A 58 -5.10 -3.06 -19.08
N LEU A 59 -4.98 -4.08 -19.94
CA LEU A 59 -5.91 -4.32 -21.05
C LEU A 59 -7.22 -4.95 -20.59
N ASP A 60 -7.16 -5.84 -19.60
CA ASP A 60 -8.34 -6.54 -19.12
C ASP A 60 -9.16 -5.69 -18.13
N GLY A 61 -8.59 -4.60 -17.62
CA GLY A 61 -9.18 -3.69 -16.62
C GLY A 61 -8.91 -4.14 -15.17
N GLY A 62 -7.81 -4.84 -14.93
CA GLY A 62 -7.49 -5.43 -13.63
C GLY A 62 -6.96 -4.38 -12.65
N LEU A 63 -6.43 -3.27 -13.17
CA LEU A 63 -6.07 -2.09 -12.39
C LEU A 63 -7.29 -1.49 -11.67
N GLU A 64 -8.44 -1.40 -12.33
CA GLU A 64 -9.70 -0.89 -11.77
C GLU A 64 -10.16 -1.75 -10.59
N LYS A 65 -10.01 -3.07 -10.71
CA LYS A 65 -10.27 -4.01 -9.61
C LYS A 65 -9.33 -3.76 -8.43
N LEU A 66 -8.03 -3.56 -8.68
CA LEU A 66 -7.06 -3.24 -7.62
C LEU A 66 -7.40 -1.92 -6.92
N VAL A 67 -7.77 -0.87 -7.67
CA VAL A 67 -8.21 0.41 -7.11
C VAL A 67 -9.48 0.23 -6.26
N ARG A 68 -10.44 -0.57 -6.73
CA ARG A 68 -11.65 -0.89 -5.95
C ARG A 68 -11.32 -1.61 -4.63
N ILE A 69 -10.38 -2.56 -4.66
CA ILE A 69 -9.89 -3.23 -3.44
C ILE A 69 -9.26 -2.20 -2.49
N LEU A 70 -8.47 -1.25 -2.99
CA LEU A 70 -7.88 -0.19 -2.17
C LEU A 70 -8.94 0.70 -1.50
N SER A 71 -9.98 1.09 -2.24
CA SER A 71 -11.10 1.89 -1.70
C SER A 71 -11.84 1.17 -0.57
N GLN A 72 -12.14 -0.12 -0.76
CA GLN A 72 -12.88 -0.94 0.21
C GLN A 72 -12.08 -1.21 1.49
N THR A 73 -10.76 -1.18 1.40
CA THR A 73 -9.83 -1.55 2.48
C THR A 73 -9.40 -0.33 3.32
N SER A 74 -10.06 0.81 3.15
CA SER A 74 -9.73 2.08 3.82
C SER A 74 -9.99 2.10 5.34
N SER A 75 -10.86 1.22 5.85
CA SER A 75 -11.06 1.00 7.30
C SER A 75 -9.99 0.05 7.85
N ARG A 76 -8.90 0.62 8.37
CA ARG A 76 -7.66 -0.07 8.78
C ARG A 76 -7.76 -0.77 10.16
N SER A 77 -8.72 -1.66 10.37
CA SER A 77 -8.87 -2.37 11.66
C SER A 77 -8.00 -3.62 11.79
N ASP A 78 -7.84 -4.39 10.70
CA ASP A 78 -7.25 -5.74 10.76
C ASP A 78 -5.90 -5.86 10.06
N ARG A 79 -5.00 -6.68 10.63
CA ARG A 79 -3.67 -6.97 10.04
C ARG A 79 -3.80 -7.47 8.60
N LEU A 80 -4.72 -8.39 8.31
CA LEU A 80 -4.90 -8.93 6.96
C LEU A 80 -5.42 -7.88 5.97
N THR A 81 -6.26 -6.95 6.45
CA THR A 81 -6.79 -5.81 5.68
C THR A 81 -5.65 -4.86 5.30
N LEU A 82 -4.72 -4.58 6.21
CA LEU A 82 -3.49 -3.82 5.88
C LEU A 82 -2.64 -4.52 4.81
N TRP A 83 -2.44 -5.83 4.95
CA TRP A 83 -1.65 -6.60 3.97
C TRP A 83 -2.29 -6.61 2.58
N LYS A 84 -3.62 -6.75 2.48
CA LYS A 84 -4.34 -6.60 1.21
C LYS A 84 -4.08 -5.25 0.58
N TRP A 85 -4.23 -4.17 1.36
CA TRP A 85 -4.04 -2.81 0.86
C TRP A 85 -2.61 -2.61 0.37
N THR A 86 -1.62 -3.03 1.15
CA THR A 86 -0.20 -2.93 0.78
C THR A 86 0.12 -3.72 -0.48
N LEU A 87 -0.34 -4.95 -0.60
CA LEU A 87 -0.07 -5.79 -1.78
C LEU A 87 -0.78 -5.27 -3.05
N ALA A 88 -2.01 -4.78 -2.92
CA ALA A 88 -2.74 -4.17 -4.02
C ALA A 88 -2.04 -2.89 -4.48
N PHE A 89 -1.67 -2.00 -3.54
CA PHE A 89 -0.95 -0.77 -3.84
C PHE A 89 0.41 -1.06 -4.48
N GLN A 90 1.16 -2.01 -3.92
CA GLN A 90 2.45 -2.46 -4.47
C GLN A 90 2.31 -2.96 -5.91
N SER A 91 1.25 -3.72 -6.21
CA SER A 91 1.00 -4.23 -7.57
C SER A 91 0.74 -3.09 -8.56
N ILE A 92 -0.03 -2.07 -8.17
CA ILE A 92 -0.28 -0.88 -9.02
C ILE A 92 1.03 -0.10 -9.23
N VAL A 93 1.80 0.15 -8.17
CA VAL A 93 3.08 0.87 -8.27
C VAL A 93 4.08 0.11 -9.13
N ASN A 94 4.17 -1.23 -9.01
CA ASN A 94 5.03 -2.05 -9.85
C ASN A 94 4.70 -1.89 -11.34
N VAL A 95 3.40 -1.82 -11.67
CA VAL A 95 2.92 -1.61 -13.04
C VAL A 95 3.27 -0.22 -13.55
N GLY A 96 3.06 0.81 -12.72
CA GLY A 96 3.38 2.20 -13.08
C GLY A 96 4.88 2.46 -13.28
N VAL A 97 5.73 1.97 -12.38
CA VAL A 97 7.19 2.23 -12.42
C VAL A 97 7.88 1.46 -13.55
N ARG A 98 7.46 0.21 -13.81
CA ARG A 98 8.08 -0.66 -14.82
C ARG A 98 7.33 -0.71 -16.16
N GLY A 99 6.27 0.09 -16.29
CA GLY A 99 5.41 0.14 -17.47
C GLY A 99 5.94 1.09 -18.54
N THR A 100 5.45 0.91 -19.78
CA THR A 100 5.59 1.89 -20.86
C THR A 100 4.76 3.14 -20.57
N GLU A 101 4.93 4.19 -21.36
CA GLU A 101 4.16 5.42 -21.22
C GLU A 101 2.65 5.19 -21.23
N GLN A 102 2.15 4.36 -22.15
CA GLN A 102 0.73 4.03 -22.26
C GLN A 102 0.19 3.39 -20.97
N ILE A 103 0.96 2.49 -20.35
CA ILE A 103 0.60 1.87 -19.08
C ILE A 103 0.55 2.92 -17.96
N ARG A 104 1.50 3.85 -17.92
CA ARG A 104 1.51 4.93 -16.92
C ARG A 104 0.29 5.84 -17.02
N THR A 105 -0.07 6.24 -18.24
CA THR A 105 -1.28 7.03 -18.49
C THR A 105 -2.53 6.28 -18.03
N LYS A 106 -2.66 4.99 -18.38
CA LYS A 106 -3.78 4.15 -17.93
C LYS A 106 -3.87 4.04 -16.41
N VAL A 107 -2.75 3.82 -15.73
CA VAL A 107 -2.70 3.75 -14.25
C VAL A 107 -3.22 5.06 -13.63
N VAL A 108 -2.90 6.21 -14.23
CA VAL A 108 -3.42 7.51 -13.82
C VAL A 108 -4.93 7.61 -14.07
N ASP A 109 -5.38 7.23 -15.26
CA ASP A 109 -6.81 7.24 -15.65
C ASP A 109 -7.67 6.36 -14.73
N THR A 110 -7.08 5.29 -14.18
CA THR A 110 -7.76 4.37 -13.24
C THR A 110 -8.08 5.03 -11.89
N GLY A 111 -7.53 6.23 -11.62
CA GLY A 111 -7.79 6.97 -10.38
C GLY A 111 -6.89 6.58 -9.21
N VAL A 112 -5.62 6.25 -9.46
CA VAL A 112 -4.64 5.98 -8.39
C VAL A 112 -4.20 7.25 -7.64
N ILE A 113 -4.30 8.43 -8.27
CA ILE A 113 -3.78 9.71 -7.76
C ILE A 113 -4.23 10.02 -6.32
N PRO A 114 -5.52 9.91 -5.94
CA PRO A 114 -5.97 10.24 -4.59
C PRO A 114 -5.31 9.38 -3.50
N PHE A 115 -4.99 8.12 -3.81
CA PHE A 115 -4.30 7.23 -2.88
C PHE A 115 -2.85 7.67 -2.68
N VAL A 116 -2.16 8.04 -3.76
CA VAL A 116 -0.78 8.55 -3.69
C VAL A 116 -0.73 9.86 -2.90
N LEU A 117 -1.64 10.80 -3.17
CA LEU A 117 -1.74 12.06 -2.44
C LEU A 117 -2.03 11.84 -0.95
N THR A 118 -2.89 10.89 -0.61
CA THR A 118 -3.18 10.54 0.79
C THR A 118 -1.94 10.00 1.50
N ILE A 119 -1.17 9.13 0.85
CA ILE A 119 0.08 8.59 1.40
C ILE A 119 1.11 9.71 1.59
N LEU A 120 1.28 10.56 0.58
CA LEU A 120 2.23 11.67 0.62
C LEU A 120 1.86 12.69 1.70
N GLY A 121 0.58 13.06 1.80
CA GLY A 121 0.09 13.95 2.85
C GLY A 121 0.30 13.38 4.26
N ASN A 122 0.05 12.08 4.44
CA ASN A 122 0.35 11.38 5.69
C ASN A 122 1.85 11.38 6.01
N PHE A 123 2.70 11.22 4.99
CA PHE A 123 4.14 11.26 5.15
C PHE A 123 4.65 12.66 5.51
N THR A 124 4.20 13.71 4.82
CA THR A 124 4.57 15.11 5.12
C THR A 124 4.17 15.49 6.54
N LYS A 125 2.93 15.18 6.95
CA LYS A 125 2.47 15.41 8.32
C LYS A 125 3.33 14.67 9.36
N SER A 126 3.68 13.42 9.07
CA SER A 126 4.57 12.64 9.94
C SER A 126 5.96 13.25 10.03
N TYR A 127 6.48 13.74 8.89
CA TYR A 127 7.78 14.41 8.81
C TYR A 127 7.80 15.70 9.61
N GLU A 128 6.75 16.52 9.53
CA GLU A 128 6.60 17.76 10.31
C GLU A 128 6.54 17.48 11.82
N ILE A 129 5.83 16.44 12.27
CA ILE A 129 5.78 16.06 13.69
C ILE A 129 7.18 15.66 14.20
N ILE A 130 7.95 14.91 13.41
CA ILE A 130 9.30 14.50 13.77
C ILE A 130 10.24 15.69 13.80
N ASN A 131 10.13 16.61 12.83
CA ASN A 131 10.98 17.79 12.76
C ASN A 131 10.63 18.80 13.86
N GLY A 132 9.35 19.04 14.13
CA GLY A 132 8.89 19.86 15.26
C GLY A 132 9.30 19.28 16.62
N LYS A 133 9.31 17.95 16.77
CA LYS A 133 9.87 17.29 17.98
C LYS A 133 11.39 17.48 18.11
N LYS A 134 12.15 17.58 17.01
CA LYS A 134 13.59 17.86 17.03
C LYS A 134 13.86 19.29 17.52
N GLU A 135 13.06 20.27 17.09
CA GLU A 135 13.15 21.67 17.54
C GLU A 135 12.79 21.80 19.04
N MET A 136 11.75 21.08 19.49
CA MET A 136 11.32 21.09 20.89
C MET A 136 12.33 20.39 21.83
N LYS A 137 13.10 19.41 21.33
CA LYS A 137 14.23 18.80 22.06
C LYS A 137 15.46 19.73 22.12
N ARG A 138 15.77 20.48 21.07
CA ARG A 138 16.82 21.53 21.09
C ARG A 138 16.46 22.67 22.06
N GLY A 139 15.20 23.10 22.07
CA GLY A 139 14.70 24.11 23.00
C GLY A 139 14.78 23.67 24.47
N LYS A 140 14.46 22.41 24.79
CA LYS A 140 14.59 21.88 26.16
C LYS A 140 16.04 21.70 26.62
N HIS A 141 16.96 21.36 25.72
CA HIS A 141 18.39 21.25 26.05
C HIS A 141 19.03 22.63 26.28
N SER A 142 18.61 23.66 25.53
CA SER A 142 19.06 25.04 25.75
C SER A 142 18.46 25.64 27.02
N ASN A 143 17.17 25.40 27.31
CA ASN A 143 16.55 25.87 28.55
C ASN A 143 17.08 25.13 29.79
N ALA A 144 17.33 23.83 29.73
CA ALA A 144 17.92 23.10 30.86
C ALA A 144 19.36 23.55 31.18
N GLN A 145 20.16 23.87 30.16
CA GLN A 145 21.52 24.37 30.33
C GLN A 145 21.53 25.81 30.86
N GLN A 146 20.56 26.64 30.48
CA GLN A 146 20.43 28.02 30.93
C GLN A 146 19.85 28.14 32.35
N VAL A 147 18.89 27.28 32.72
CA VAL A 147 18.35 27.21 34.09
C VAL A 147 19.38 26.62 35.07
N SER A 148 20.19 25.64 34.65
CA SER A 148 21.27 25.07 35.47
C SER A 148 22.43 26.05 35.69
N PHE A 149 22.70 26.96 34.74
CA PHE A 149 23.71 28.02 34.91
C PHE A 149 23.21 29.18 35.78
N CYS A 150 21.89 29.46 35.76
CA CYS A 150 21.28 30.49 36.59
C CYS A 150 21.12 30.07 38.06
N LEU A 151 20.87 28.79 38.35
CA LEU A 151 20.85 28.28 39.74
C LEU A 151 22.25 28.25 40.37
N LEU A 152 23.29 27.96 39.60
CA LEU A 152 24.66 27.87 40.13
C LEU A 152 25.26 29.23 40.53
N MET A 153 24.67 30.34 40.06
CA MET A 153 25.11 31.70 40.38
C MET A 153 24.32 32.36 41.51
N ALA A 154 23.29 31.70 42.06
CA ALA A 154 22.45 32.22 43.15
C ALA A 154 22.88 31.73 44.55
N GLU A 155 23.93 30.90 44.63
CA GLU A 155 24.37 30.24 45.87
C GLU A 155 25.84 30.52 46.18
N ILE A 156 26.26 31.77 46.01
CA ILE A 156 27.54 32.29 46.50
C ILE A 156 27.24 33.55 47.33
N PRO A 157 27.50 33.54 48.65
CA PRO A 157 27.40 34.72 49.50
C PRO A 157 28.46 35.78 49.18
#